data_AF-A0A1Z5KLV6-F1
#
_entry.id   AF-A0A1Z5KLV6-F1
#
_cell.length_a   1.000
_cell.length_b   1.000
_cell.length_c   1.000
_cell.angle_alpha   90.00
_cell.angle_beta   90.00
_cell.angle_gamma   90.00
#
_symmetry.space_group_name_H-M   'P 1'
#
loop_
_entity.id
_entity.type
_entity.pdbx_description
1 polymer ?
#
loop_
_entity_poly.entity_id
_entity_poly.type
_entity_poly.pdbx_seq_one_letter_code
_entity_poly.pdbx_strand_id
1 'polypeptide(L)'
;MRITCVSVMGGAIATVGVLSTDGFLTPNPANSVMLSRNRQSRLMDQVTIEYCTGCRWGLRSFWLAQELLTTFQDEAALEAVTLIPCRPPMPGGMFFVQCWKDKRNAEVLWDRFEEGSFPDSKELKQLLRDEISPKKFLGHSDTKDRQESQESALIQDDSKSIERGDQIITQVSLSGTKTPSLSITYCTGCRWLYRAAYFGLEVLTTFDQELNSFSLIPSRPPNKGGQFIIILDDEVIWDREREGGFPEVSQLKRMIRDRLAPGKDLGHIDEKVEALVDEMDDDESEEARRFFGVA
;
A
#
# COMPACT_ATOMS: atom_id res chain seq x y z
N MET A 1 7.81 17.94 72.53
CA MET A 1 7.38 16.86 73.44
C MET A 1 6.46 15.95 72.64
N ARG A 2 6.93 14.73 72.35
CA ARG A 2 6.21 13.70 71.56
C ARG A 2 5.07 13.13 72.39
N ILE A 3 3.88 12.92 71.81
CA ILE A 3 3.12 11.66 71.95
C ILE A 3 2.41 11.37 70.62
N THR A 4 2.65 10.15 70.15
CA THR A 4 2.14 9.43 68.97
C THR A 4 1.22 8.29 69.45
N CYS A 5 0.08 8.08 68.79
CA CYS A 5 -0.56 6.77 68.52
C CYS A 5 -1.71 7.01 67.53
N VAL A 6 -1.58 6.67 66.24
CA VAL A 6 -1.73 5.35 65.58
C VAL A 6 -3.18 4.85 65.56
N SER A 7 -3.80 4.96 64.38
CA SER A 7 -4.67 3.90 63.85
C SER A 7 -4.39 3.73 62.35
N VAL A 8 -4.10 2.49 61.99
CA VAL A 8 -3.69 1.86 60.71
C VAL A 8 -4.88 0.95 60.36
N MET A 9 -5.34 0.67 59.14
CA MET A 9 -4.94 0.86 57.74
C MET A 9 -6.21 0.63 56.89
N GLY A 10 -6.25 1.17 55.68
CA GLY A 10 -7.32 0.86 54.72
C GLY A 10 -7.17 1.50 53.34
N GLY A 11 -5.94 1.53 52.83
CA GLY A 11 -5.54 1.67 51.42
C GLY A 11 -6.47 2.36 50.41
N ALA A 12 -6.50 3.69 50.41
CA ALA A 12 -6.72 4.49 49.21
C ALA A 12 -5.47 5.36 49.00
N ILE A 13 -4.73 5.13 47.92
CA ILE A 13 -3.54 5.95 47.61
C ILE A 13 -4.06 7.21 46.91
N ALA A 14 -4.24 8.26 47.70
CA ALA A 14 -4.44 9.62 47.21
C ALA A 14 -3.13 10.16 46.66
N THR A 15 -3.09 10.52 45.39
CA THR A 15 -1.98 11.28 44.79
C THR A 15 -2.07 12.72 45.27
N VAL A 16 -1.07 13.15 46.03
CA VAL A 16 -0.88 14.52 46.49
C VAL A 16 -0.44 15.38 45.29
N GLY A 17 -1.31 16.30 44.87
CA GLY A 17 -0.98 17.32 43.87
C GLY A 17 -0.21 18.48 44.51
N VAL A 18 0.96 18.79 43.98
CA VAL A 18 1.68 20.04 44.27
C VAL A 18 1.29 21.05 43.20
N LEU A 19 0.58 22.10 43.60
CA LEU A 19 0.30 23.26 42.75
C LEU A 19 1.60 24.06 42.57
N SER A 20 2.11 24.10 41.35
CA SER A 20 3.12 25.09 40.95
C SER A 20 2.43 26.14 40.09
N THR A 21 2.48 27.38 40.56
CA THR A 21 2.09 28.57 39.81
C THR A 21 3.12 28.81 38.72
N ASP A 22 2.79 28.46 37.48
CA ASP A 22 3.12 29.19 36.24
C ASP A 22 2.64 28.37 35.03
N GLY A 23 1.73 28.96 34.25
CA GLY A 23 1.00 28.32 33.16
C GLY A 23 1.83 28.15 31.89
N PHE A 24 2.73 27.17 31.86
CA PHE A 24 3.37 26.71 30.63
C PHE A 24 3.57 25.19 30.67
N LEU A 25 2.78 24.47 29.87
CA LEU A 25 2.94 23.03 29.65
C LEU A 25 4.20 22.80 28.82
N THR A 26 5.31 22.44 29.47
CA THR A 26 6.46 21.87 28.76
C THR A 26 6.17 20.40 28.44
N PRO A 27 6.40 19.95 27.19
CA PRO A 27 6.20 18.55 26.85
C PRO A 27 7.23 17.69 27.60
N ASN A 28 6.74 16.76 28.41
CA ASN A 28 7.54 15.81 29.17
C ASN A 28 8.34 14.89 28.21
N PRO A 29 9.69 14.87 28.26
CA PRO A 29 10.53 14.06 27.37
C PRO A 29 10.39 12.55 27.61
N ALA A 30 9.65 12.11 28.63
CA ALA A 30 9.35 10.69 28.85
C ALA A 30 8.29 10.12 27.88
N ASN A 31 7.45 10.95 27.26
CA ASN A 31 6.41 10.49 26.32
C ASN A 31 6.89 10.36 24.87
N SER A 32 7.98 11.03 24.48
CA SER A 32 8.57 10.87 23.13
C SER A 32 9.39 9.58 23.01
N VAL A 33 9.89 9.04 24.13
CA VAL A 33 10.73 7.83 24.16
C VAL A 33 9.89 6.53 24.18
N MET A 34 8.60 6.59 24.51
CA MET A 34 7.73 5.40 24.58
C MET A 34 7.03 5.04 23.26
N LEU A 35 6.93 5.96 22.29
CA LEU A 35 6.40 5.67 20.95
C LEU A 35 7.43 4.99 20.03
N SER A 36 8.71 4.98 20.44
CA SER A 36 9.82 4.46 19.64
C SER A 36 10.21 3.01 19.96
N ARG A 37 9.59 2.36 20.95
CA ARG A 37 10.18 1.15 21.57
C ARG A 37 9.37 -0.16 21.43
N ASN A 38 8.32 -0.19 20.62
CA ASN A 38 7.59 -1.45 20.38
C ASN A 38 7.10 -1.63 18.93
N ARG A 39 7.88 -1.16 17.96
CA ARG A 39 7.80 -1.65 16.57
C ARG A 39 8.73 -2.86 16.44
N GLN A 40 8.50 -3.89 17.26
CA GLN A 40 9.14 -5.18 17.01
C GLN A 40 8.76 -5.57 15.59
N SER A 41 9.79 -5.78 14.77
CA SER A 41 9.71 -6.18 13.37
C SER A 41 8.91 -7.48 13.28
N ARG A 42 7.59 -7.36 13.17
CA ARG A 42 6.85 -8.38 12.46
C ARG A 42 7.36 -8.30 11.03
N LEU A 43 7.98 -9.38 10.62
CA LEU A 43 8.14 -9.76 9.23
C LEU A 43 6.71 -9.79 8.69
N MET A 44 6.28 -8.67 8.10
CA MET A 44 4.97 -8.60 7.47
C MET A 44 5.17 -8.98 6.02
N ASP A 45 4.25 -9.79 5.52
CA ASP A 45 4.35 -10.35 4.20
C ASP A 45 3.87 -9.32 3.19
N GLN A 46 4.69 -9.05 2.17
CA GLN A 46 4.33 -8.16 1.06
C GLN A 46 4.21 -8.99 -0.21
N VAL A 47 3.12 -8.80 -0.96
CA VAL A 47 2.97 -9.45 -2.25
C VAL A 47 3.39 -8.49 -3.35
N THR A 48 4.26 -8.94 -4.25
CA THR A 48 4.59 -8.21 -5.49
C THR A 48 3.94 -8.91 -6.68
N ILE A 49 3.35 -8.13 -7.59
CA ILE A 49 2.88 -8.58 -8.90
C ILE A 49 3.63 -7.77 -9.95
N GLU A 50 4.61 -8.40 -10.57
CA GLU A 50 5.34 -7.84 -11.70
C GLU A 50 4.61 -8.18 -13.00
N TYR A 51 4.43 -7.19 -13.87
CA TYR A 51 3.72 -7.41 -15.12
C TYR A 51 4.26 -6.56 -16.26
N CYS A 52 4.17 -7.12 -17.47
CA CYS A 52 4.56 -6.41 -18.68
C CYS A 52 3.56 -5.30 -19.05
N THR A 53 4.05 -4.06 -19.12
CA THR A 53 3.27 -2.90 -19.59
C THR A 53 2.92 -3.00 -21.08
N GLY A 54 3.85 -3.51 -21.91
CA GLY A 54 3.65 -3.69 -23.35
C GLY A 54 2.60 -4.75 -23.72
N CYS A 55 2.31 -5.69 -22.82
CA CYS A 55 1.33 -6.76 -23.05
C CYS A 55 -0.10 -6.40 -22.59
N ARG A 56 -0.32 -5.18 -22.07
CA ARG A 56 -1.61 -4.71 -21.54
C ARG A 56 -2.18 -5.57 -20.39
N TRP A 57 -1.31 -6.14 -19.55
CA TRP A 57 -1.72 -6.97 -18.42
C TRP A 57 -2.00 -6.20 -17.13
N GLY A 58 -1.82 -4.87 -17.13
CA GLY A 58 -2.01 -4.04 -15.94
C GLY A 58 -3.37 -4.19 -15.27
N LEU A 59 -4.47 -4.23 -16.03
CA LEU A 59 -5.82 -4.43 -15.47
C LEU A 59 -5.98 -5.78 -14.76
N ARG A 60 -5.34 -6.84 -15.29
CA ARG A 60 -5.35 -8.17 -14.65
C ARG A 60 -4.57 -8.15 -13.34
N SER A 61 -3.38 -7.57 -13.34
CA SER A 61 -2.56 -7.40 -12.12
C SER A 61 -3.34 -6.64 -11.04
N PHE A 62 -4.03 -5.58 -11.47
CA PHE A 62 -4.82 -4.72 -10.59
C PHE A 62 -6.03 -5.44 -9.99
N TRP A 63 -6.71 -6.25 -10.79
CA TRP A 63 -7.82 -7.08 -10.33
C TRP A 63 -7.35 -8.13 -9.32
N LEU A 64 -6.25 -8.84 -9.61
CA LEU A 64 -5.67 -9.82 -8.68
C LEU A 64 -5.26 -9.16 -7.37
N ALA A 65 -4.62 -7.98 -7.41
CA ALA A 65 -4.27 -7.24 -6.20
C ALA A 65 -5.50 -6.92 -5.32
N GLN A 66 -6.60 -6.49 -5.95
CA GLN A 66 -7.85 -6.25 -5.23
C GLN A 66 -8.44 -7.54 -4.65
N GLU A 67 -8.45 -8.64 -5.39
CA GLU A 67 -8.92 -9.95 -4.92
C GLU A 67 -8.15 -10.44 -3.69
N LEU A 68 -6.82 -10.26 -3.69
CA LEU A 68 -5.99 -10.61 -2.53
C LEU A 68 -6.34 -9.71 -1.34
N LEU A 69 -6.40 -8.39 -1.54
CA LEU A 69 -6.68 -7.43 -0.47
C LEU A 69 -8.09 -7.57 0.13
N THR A 70 -9.10 -7.92 -0.68
CA THR A 70 -10.45 -8.21 -0.16
C THR A 70 -10.49 -9.51 0.62
N THR A 71 -9.81 -10.56 0.13
CA THR A 71 -9.78 -11.88 0.77
C THR A 71 -9.04 -11.88 2.09
N PHE A 72 -7.91 -11.18 2.14
CA PHE A 72 -7.02 -11.09 3.30
C PHE A 72 -7.18 -9.75 4.04
N GLN A 73 -8.36 -9.14 3.95
CA GLN A 73 -8.62 -7.84 4.57
C GLN A 73 -8.39 -7.85 6.08
N ASP A 74 -8.67 -8.96 6.77
CA ASP A 74 -8.51 -9.06 8.22
C ASP A 74 -7.19 -9.71 8.66
N GLU A 75 -6.38 -10.18 7.70
CA GLU A 75 -5.09 -10.78 8.02
C GLU A 75 -4.01 -9.72 8.20
N ALA A 76 -3.53 -9.58 9.43
CA ALA A 76 -2.44 -8.65 9.75
C ALA A 76 -1.07 -9.09 9.20
N ALA A 77 -0.97 -10.31 8.68
CA ALA A 77 0.24 -10.82 8.02
C ALA A 77 0.50 -10.12 6.69
N LEU A 78 -0.55 -9.85 5.89
CA LEU A 78 -0.41 -9.17 4.59
C LEU A 78 -0.30 -7.65 4.77
N GLU A 79 0.90 -7.09 4.62
CA GLU A 79 1.17 -5.65 4.76
C GLU A 79 0.64 -4.85 3.58
N ALA A 80 0.96 -5.30 2.37
CA ALA A 80 0.72 -4.57 1.14
C ALA A 80 0.67 -5.52 -0.06
N VAL A 81 0.00 -5.07 -1.11
CA VAL A 81 0.16 -5.63 -2.45
C VAL A 81 0.74 -4.55 -3.35
N THR A 82 1.87 -4.85 -3.97
CA THR A 82 2.64 -3.93 -4.81
C THR A 82 2.64 -4.40 -6.24
N LEU A 83 2.29 -3.49 -7.14
CA LEU A 83 2.31 -3.67 -8.58
C LEU A 83 3.59 -3.08 -9.14
N ILE A 84 4.32 -3.86 -9.92
CA ILE A 84 5.59 -3.43 -10.54
C ILE A 84 5.41 -3.49 -12.06
N PRO A 85 5.13 -2.35 -12.72
CA PRO A 85 5.19 -2.28 -14.17
C PRO A 85 6.61 -2.54 -14.63
N CYS A 86 6.78 -3.46 -15.58
CA CYS A 86 8.07 -3.73 -16.20
C CYS A 86 7.91 -3.83 -17.73
N ARG A 87 9.01 -3.67 -18.45
CA ARG A 87 9.09 -3.97 -19.88
C ARG A 87 10.30 -4.87 -20.11
N PRO A 88 10.16 -6.19 -19.97
CA PRO A 88 11.27 -7.10 -20.17
C PRO A 88 11.75 -7.02 -21.63
N PRO A 89 13.06 -7.13 -21.88
CA PRO A 89 13.62 -7.10 -23.23
C PRO A 89 13.29 -8.38 -24.03
N MET A 90 12.83 -9.44 -23.35
CA MET A 90 12.54 -10.74 -23.96
C MET A 90 11.11 -10.83 -24.53
N PRO A 91 10.93 -11.50 -25.68
CA PRO A 91 9.61 -11.77 -26.24
C PRO A 91 8.79 -12.68 -25.31
N GLY A 92 7.47 -12.45 -25.24
CA GLY A 92 6.54 -13.27 -24.46
C GLY A 92 5.96 -12.61 -23.20
N GLY A 93 6.53 -11.48 -22.76
CA GLY A 93 6.06 -10.71 -21.60
C GLY A 93 6.31 -11.41 -20.26
N MET A 94 6.37 -10.64 -19.18
CA MET A 94 6.55 -11.14 -17.81
C MET A 94 5.27 -10.99 -17.01
N PHE A 95 4.93 -12.02 -16.23
CA PHE A 95 3.92 -11.95 -15.19
C PHE A 95 4.37 -12.85 -14.04
N PHE A 96 4.74 -12.24 -12.92
CA PHE A 96 5.43 -12.91 -11.83
C PHE A 96 4.86 -12.44 -10.50
N VAL A 97 4.53 -13.36 -9.60
CA VAL A 97 3.94 -13.06 -8.30
C VAL A 97 4.80 -13.67 -7.20
N GLN A 98 5.17 -12.86 -6.21
CA GLN A 98 5.99 -13.30 -5.08
C GLN A 98 5.41 -12.82 -3.76
N CYS A 99 5.64 -13.61 -2.71
CA CYS A 99 5.36 -13.27 -1.33
C CYS A 99 6.67 -13.05 -0.58
N TRP A 100 6.94 -11.82 -0.18
CA TRP A 100 8.14 -11.41 0.55
C TRP A 100 7.90 -11.51 2.04
N LYS A 101 8.64 -12.39 2.73
CA LYS A 101 8.63 -12.50 4.20
C LYS A 101 9.55 -11.48 4.85
N ASP A 102 10.64 -11.14 4.14
CA ASP A 102 11.56 -10.08 4.52
C ASP A 102 12.21 -9.44 3.29
N LYS A 103 13.20 -8.57 3.49
CA LYS A 103 13.89 -7.86 2.39
C LYS A 103 14.73 -8.77 1.48
N ARG A 104 14.91 -10.05 1.81
CA ARG A 104 15.80 -11.00 1.13
C ARG A 104 15.15 -12.35 0.84
N ASN A 105 14.04 -12.66 1.50
CA ASN A 105 13.36 -13.94 1.46
C ASN A 105 12.00 -13.76 0.80
N ALA A 106 11.90 -14.24 -0.43
CA ALA A 106 10.69 -14.22 -1.23
C ALA A 106 10.35 -15.66 -1.66
N GLU A 107 9.10 -16.05 -1.45
CA GLU A 107 8.53 -17.25 -2.04
C GLU A 107 7.86 -16.90 -3.37
N VAL A 108 8.10 -17.70 -4.40
CA VAL A 108 7.42 -17.52 -5.70
C VAL A 108 6.02 -18.12 -5.59
N LEU A 109 5.00 -17.28 -5.70
CA LEU A 109 3.62 -17.75 -5.75
C LEU A 109 3.21 -18.13 -7.17
N TRP A 110 3.70 -17.42 -8.18
CA TRP A 110 3.38 -17.73 -9.57
C TRP A 110 4.43 -17.22 -10.54
N ASP A 111 4.87 -18.09 -11.45
CA ASP A 111 5.63 -17.68 -12.63
C ASP A 111 4.90 -18.10 -13.90
N ARG A 112 4.44 -17.10 -14.66
CA ARG A 112 3.78 -17.36 -15.94
C ARG A 112 4.70 -18.07 -16.94
N PHE A 113 6.01 -17.82 -16.89
CA PHE A 113 6.95 -18.46 -17.82
C PHE A 113 7.03 -19.97 -17.56
N GLU A 114 7.04 -20.38 -16.29
CA GLU A 114 7.07 -21.80 -15.88
C GLU A 114 5.70 -22.46 -16.05
N GLU A 115 4.62 -21.80 -15.64
CA GLU A 115 3.25 -22.34 -15.67
C GLU A 115 2.58 -22.25 -17.06
N GLY A 116 3.15 -21.48 -17.99
CA GLY A 116 2.60 -21.24 -19.33
C GLY A 116 1.26 -20.48 -19.37
N SER A 117 0.72 -20.08 -18.22
CA SER A 117 -0.59 -19.45 -18.09
C SER A 117 -0.65 -18.43 -16.95
N PHE A 118 -1.79 -17.76 -16.80
CA PHE A 118 -2.02 -16.83 -15.69
C PHE A 118 -2.70 -17.56 -14.55
N PRO A 119 -2.44 -17.16 -13.29
CA PRO A 119 -3.06 -17.80 -12.16
C PRO A 119 -4.57 -17.55 -12.20
N ASP A 120 -5.35 -18.57 -11.86
CA ASP A 120 -6.74 -18.35 -11.47
C ASP A 120 -6.77 -17.62 -10.10
N SER A 121 -7.81 -16.80 -9.88
CA SER A 121 -7.94 -16.09 -8.60
C SER A 121 -8.07 -17.05 -7.41
N LYS A 122 -8.78 -18.18 -7.58
CA LYS A 122 -8.88 -19.21 -6.54
C LYS A 122 -7.50 -19.71 -6.14
N GLU A 123 -6.73 -20.15 -7.13
CA GLU A 123 -5.40 -20.74 -6.94
C GLU A 123 -4.44 -19.75 -6.30
N LEU A 124 -4.37 -18.51 -6.80
CA LEU A 124 -3.49 -17.50 -6.21
C LEU A 124 -3.84 -17.18 -4.76
N LYS A 125 -5.14 -17.14 -4.44
CA LYS A 125 -5.60 -16.96 -3.05
C LYS A 125 -5.20 -18.14 -2.17
N GLN A 126 -5.28 -19.37 -2.67
CA GLN A 126 -4.86 -20.56 -1.92
C GLN A 126 -3.36 -20.53 -1.65
N LEU A 127 -2.54 -20.26 -2.67
CA LEU A 127 -1.08 -20.17 -2.55
C LEU A 127 -0.66 -19.09 -1.55
N LEU A 128 -1.24 -17.88 -1.67
CA LEU A 128 -0.95 -16.83 -0.70
C LEU A 128 -1.38 -17.22 0.72
N ARG A 129 -2.56 -17.84 0.87
CA ARG A 129 -3.07 -18.28 2.18
C ARG A 129 -2.15 -19.32 2.81
N ASP A 130 -1.64 -20.26 2.04
CA ASP A 130 -0.74 -21.30 2.54
C ASP A 130 0.56 -20.68 3.08
N GLU A 131 1.01 -19.57 2.48
CA GLU A 131 2.16 -18.80 2.95
C GLU A 131 1.87 -17.93 4.20
N ILE A 132 0.83 -17.08 4.15
CA ILE A 132 0.65 -16.03 5.18
C ILE A 132 -0.25 -16.46 6.35
N SER A 133 -1.17 -17.40 6.11
CA SER A 133 -2.12 -17.87 7.10
C SER A 133 -2.67 -19.27 6.76
N PRO A 134 -1.84 -20.33 6.86
CA PRO A 134 -2.21 -21.67 6.40
C PRO A 134 -3.47 -22.27 7.05
N LYS A 135 -3.89 -21.73 8.21
CA LYS A 135 -5.09 -22.18 8.93
C LYS A 135 -6.38 -21.44 8.50
N LYS A 136 -6.29 -20.40 7.66
CA LYS A 136 -7.45 -19.63 7.23
C LYS A 136 -8.25 -20.43 6.21
N PHE A 137 -9.54 -20.59 6.46
CA PHE A 137 -10.47 -21.16 5.49
C PHE A 137 -11.02 -20.07 4.57
N LEU A 138 -10.88 -20.24 3.26
CA LEU A 138 -11.31 -19.32 2.20
C LEU A 138 -12.69 -19.67 1.61
N GLY A 139 -13.47 -20.54 2.27
CA GLY A 139 -14.82 -20.88 1.81
C GLY A 139 -14.80 -21.64 0.49
N HIS A 140 -15.50 -21.12 -0.52
CA HIS A 140 -15.58 -21.73 -1.86
C HIS A 140 -14.23 -21.85 -2.57
N SER A 141 -13.23 -21.07 -2.15
CA SER A 141 -11.87 -21.24 -2.65
C SER A 141 -11.19 -22.50 -2.10
N ASP A 142 -11.62 -23.08 -0.98
CA ASP A 142 -11.01 -24.27 -0.38
C ASP A 142 -11.79 -25.54 -0.59
N THR A 143 -13.04 -25.42 -1.00
CA THR A 143 -13.85 -26.57 -1.34
C THR A 143 -13.27 -27.20 -2.61
N LYS A 144 -12.47 -28.25 -2.44
CA LYS A 144 -12.20 -29.21 -3.50
C LYS A 144 -13.52 -29.87 -3.90
N ASP A 145 -13.80 -29.93 -5.19
CA ASP A 145 -13.54 -31.17 -5.93
C ASP A 145 -13.69 -32.43 -5.06
N ARG A 146 -14.89 -32.65 -4.51
CA ARG A 146 -15.22 -33.77 -3.61
C ARG A 146 -15.14 -35.14 -4.30
N GLN A 147 -14.64 -35.23 -5.54
CA GLN A 147 -14.62 -36.46 -6.33
C GLN A 147 -13.22 -36.94 -6.74
N GLU A 148 -12.16 -36.13 -6.74
CA GLU A 148 -10.88 -36.58 -7.31
C GLU A 148 -9.81 -36.98 -6.29
N SER A 149 -9.94 -36.60 -5.01
CA SER A 149 -8.88 -36.85 -4.01
C SER A 149 -8.91 -38.25 -3.37
N GLN A 150 -9.85 -39.12 -3.76
CA GLN A 150 -9.95 -40.48 -3.22
C GLN A 150 -9.33 -41.56 -4.12
N GLU A 151 -8.95 -41.25 -5.36
CA GLU A 151 -8.55 -42.28 -6.34
C GLU A 151 -7.06 -42.31 -6.69
N SER A 152 -6.28 -41.29 -6.32
CA SER A 152 -4.84 -41.21 -6.70
C SER A 152 -3.87 -41.64 -5.60
N ALA A 153 -4.34 -42.09 -4.44
CA ALA A 153 -3.49 -42.62 -3.38
C ALA A 153 -3.11 -44.09 -3.63
N LEU A 154 -2.42 -44.37 -4.73
CA LEU A 154 -1.63 -45.60 -4.98
C LEU A 154 -0.70 -45.36 -6.18
N ILE A 155 0.53 -44.93 -5.91
CA ILE A 155 1.82 -45.49 -6.40
C ILE A 155 2.95 -44.49 -6.06
N GLN A 156 4.04 -45.05 -5.54
CA GLN A 156 5.17 -44.41 -4.86
C GLN A 156 6.22 -43.77 -5.78
N ASP A 157 6.99 -42.87 -5.15
CA ASP A 157 8.41 -42.50 -5.30
C ASP A 157 9.12 -42.73 -6.64
N ASP A 158 9.80 -41.68 -7.13
CA ASP A 158 11.26 -41.73 -7.17
C ASP A 158 11.89 -40.34 -7.33
N SER A 159 12.93 -40.14 -6.52
CA SER A 159 13.88 -39.04 -6.52
C SER A 159 14.45 -38.68 -7.90
N LYS A 160 14.54 -37.39 -8.20
CA LYS A 160 15.71 -36.82 -8.88
C LYS A 160 15.86 -35.34 -8.61
N SER A 161 16.89 -35.04 -7.84
CA SER A 161 17.41 -33.71 -7.62
C SER A 161 18.42 -33.31 -8.71
N ILE A 162 18.51 -31.99 -8.87
CA ILE A 162 19.63 -31.12 -9.27
C ILE A 162 19.84 -30.66 -10.74
N GLU A 163 19.92 -29.32 -10.82
CA GLU A 163 20.72 -28.40 -11.69
C GLU A 163 20.22 -28.03 -13.09
N ARG A 164 19.44 -26.93 -13.15
CA ARG A 164 19.81 -25.71 -13.92
C ARG A 164 18.71 -24.65 -13.82
N GLY A 165 19.00 -23.56 -13.12
CA GLY A 165 18.18 -22.35 -13.12
C GLY A 165 18.87 -21.11 -12.54
N ASP A 166 20.14 -21.22 -12.16
CA ASP A 166 20.81 -20.25 -11.27
C ASP A 166 21.45 -19.06 -12.01
N GLN A 167 20.89 -18.62 -13.14
CA GLN A 167 21.50 -17.54 -13.95
C GLN A 167 20.56 -16.44 -14.45
N ILE A 168 19.30 -16.37 -13.98
CA ILE A 168 18.41 -15.23 -14.35
C ILE A 168 17.93 -14.43 -13.12
N ILE A 169 18.16 -14.90 -11.89
CA ILE A 169 17.50 -14.34 -10.69
C ILE A 169 18.30 -13.20 -10.01
N THR A 170 19.56 -12.92 -10.40
CA THR A 170 20.42 -11.97 -9.64
C THR A 170 20.63 -10.60 -10.31
N GLN A 171 19.78 -10.22 -11.28
CA GLN A 171 19.93 -8.93 -11.96
C GLN A 171 18.59 -8.22 -12.23
N VAL A 172 17.66 -8.20 -11.27
CA VAL A 172 16.93 -6.94 -11.01
C VAL A 172 17.76 -6.16 -10.00
N SER A 173 18.97 -5.79 -10.44
CA SER A 173 19.72 -4.73 -9.78
C SER A 173 18.85 -3.49 -9.92
N LEU A 174 18.39 -2.95 -8.80
CA LEU A 174 17.97 -1.55 -8.68
C LEU A 174 19.17 -0.70 -9.12
N SER A 175 19.27 -0.47 -10.43
CA SER A 175 20.38 0.25 -11.05
C SER A 175 20.26 1.71 -10.67
N GLY A 176 20.92 2.11 -9.59
CA GLY A 176 21.61 3.39 -9.39
C GLY A 176 20.82 4.71 -9.45
N THR A 177 19.55 4.68 -9.84
CA THR A 177 18.63 5.82 -9.85
C THR A 177 17.41 5.39 -9.08
N LYS A 178 17.08 6.07 -7.98
CA LYS A 178 15.87 5.82 -7.19
C LYS A 178 14.67 6.03 -8.13
N THR A 179 14.10 4.94 -8.63
CA THR A 179 12.92 5.00 -9.49
C THR A 179 11.70 5.21 -8.60
N PRO A 180 10.79 6.12 -8.97
CA PRO A 180 9.81 6.64 -8.03
C PRO A 180 8.73 5.61 -7.71
N SER A 181 8.32 5.53 -6.45
CA SER A 181 7.31 4.59 -5.96
C SER A 181 6.12 5.32 -5.37
N LEU A 182 4.90 4.95 -5.78
CA LEU A 182 3.67 5.50 -5.20
C LEU A 182 3.07 4.48 -4.24
N SER A 183 2.61 4.92 -3.08
CA SER A 183 1.81 4.10 -2.18
C SER A 183 0.55 4.81 -1.71
N ILE A 184 -0.53 4.05 -1.57
CA ILE A 184 -1.79 4.51 -0.99
C ILE A 184 -2.10 3.65 0.23
N THR A 185 -1.99 4.27 1.39
CA THR A 185 -2.46 3.69 2.64
C THR A 185 -3.94 3.99 2.82
N TYR A 186 -4.77 2.98 3.04
CA TYR A 186 -6.22 3.14 3.14
C TYR A 186 -6.82 2.37 4.33
N CYS A 187 -7.88 2.91 4.93
CA CYS A 187 -8.60 2.24 6.01
C CYS A 187 -9.42 1.05 5.49
N THR A 188 -9.11 -0.14 6.00
CA THR A 188 -9.85 -1.38 5.73
C THR A 188 -11.31 -1.31 6.23
N GLY A 189 -11.52 -0.77 7.44
CA GLY A 189 -12.86 -0.62 8.03
C GLY A 189 -13.78 0.41 7.35
N CYS A 190 -13.22 1.33 6.56
CA CYS A 190 -14.00 2.35 5.85
C CYS A 190 -14.40 1.94 4.43
N ARG A 191 -14.03 0.72 3.99
CA ARG A 191 -14.27 0.22 2.62
C ARG A 191 -13.66 1.12 1.53
N TRP A 192 -12.48 1.70 1.79
CA TRP A 192 -11.81 2.59 0.83
C TRP A 192 -10.84 1.88 -0.13
N LEU A 193 -10.74 0.55 -0.07
CA LEU A 193 -9.93 -0.23 -1.02
C LEU A 193 -10.24 0.16 -2.47
N TYR A 194 -11.51 0.09 -2.90
CA TYR A 194 -11.87 0.39 -4.28
C TYR A 194 -11.57 1.83 -4.72
N ARG A 195 -11.58 2.79 -3.77
CA ARG A 195 -11.18 4.17 -4.05
C ARG A 195 -9.67 4.30 -4.23
N ALA A 196 -8.89 3.69 -3.34
CA ALA A 196 -7.43 3.61 -3.48
C ALA A 196 -7.07 2.88 -4.79
N ALA A 197 -7.81 1.83 -5.10
CA ALA A 197 -7.64 1.03 -6.29
C ALA A 197 -7.93 1.90 -7.55
N TYR A 198 -9.04 2.63 -7.58
CA TYR A 198 -9.33 3.56 -8.67
C TYR A 198 -8.20 4.58 -8.92
N PHE A 199 -7.72 5.26 -7.87
CA PHE A 199 -6.59 6.19 -8.02
C PHE A 199 -5.32 5.51 -8.53
N GLY A 200 -5.02 4.32 -8.02
CA GLY A 200 -3.88 3.54 -8.48
C GLY A 200 -3.92 3.22 -9.97
N LEU A 201 -5.09 2.79 -10.45
CA LEU A 201 -5.28 2.49 -11.87
C LEU A 201 -5.13 3.74 -12.74
N GLU A 202 -5.74 4.85 -12.33
CA GLU A 202 -5.64 6.14 -13.03
C GLU A 202 -4.19 6.62 -13.13
N VAL A 203 -3.42 6.47 -12.05
CA VAL A 203 -2.01 6.85 -12.01
C VAL A 203 -1.17 5.91 -12.87
N LEU A 204 -1.28 4.59 -12.69
CA LEU A 204 -0.47 3.62 -13.42
C LEU A 204 -0.74 3.63 -14.93
N THR A 205 -1.93 4.02 -15.38
CA THR A 205 -2.22 4.18 -16.81
C THR A 205 -1.67 5.48 -17.39
N THR A 206 -1.45 6.49 -16.55
CA THR A 206 -0.92 7.80 -16.95
C THR A 206 0.62 7.84 -16.88
N PHE A 207 1.20 7.21 -15.85
CA PHE A 207 2.61 7.30 -15.49
C PHE A 207 3.34 5.95 -15.56
N ASP A 208 2.97 5.10 -16.51
CA ASP A 208 3.47 3.72 -16.62
C ASP A 208 4.96 3.62 -16.98
N GLN A 209 5.54 4.68 -17.55
CA GLN A 209 6.97 4.78 -17.86
C GLN A 209 7.76 5.46 -16.73
N GLU A 210 7.09 6.28 -15.93
CA GLU A 210 7.72 7.09 -14.89
C GLU A 210 7.75 6.38 -13.54
N LEU A 211 6.72 5.59 -13.21
CA LEU A 211 6.62 4.88 -11.93
C LEU A 211 7.30 3.52 -11.95
N ASN A 212 8.07 3.25 -10.89
CA ASN A 212 8.66 1.95 -10.63
C ASN A 212 7.66 0.95 -10.06
N SER A 213 6.82 1.42 -9.15
CA SER A 213 5.90 0.58 -8.41
C SER A 213 4.75 1.37 -7.83
N PHE A 214 3.64 0.67 -7.61
CA PHE A 214 2.45 1.17 -6.95
C PHE A 214 2.01 0.21 -5.85
N SER A 215 1.83 0.69 -4.63
CA SER A 215 1.47 -0.16 -3.48
C SER A 215 0.13 0.23 -2.87
N LEU A 216 -0.70 -0.78 -2.62
CA LEU A 216 -1.92 -0.66 -1.84
C LEU A 216 -1.65 -1.18 -0.42
N ILE A 217 -1.72 -0.30 0.57
CA ILE A 217 -1.36 -0.58 1.96
C ILE A 217 -2.62 -0.52 2.84
N PRO A 218 -3.21 -1.66 3.22
CA PRO A 218 -4.29 -1.70 4.20
C PRO A 218 -3.84 -1.22 5.59
N SER A 219 -4.46 -0.16 6.08
CA SER A 219 -4.32 0.33 7.45
C SER A 219 -5.21 -0.48 8.39
N ARG A 220 -4.58 -1.11 9.40
CA ARG A 220 -5.21 -2.00 10.38
C ARG A 220 -4.58 -1.83 11.78
N PRO A 221 -5.37 -2.01 12.87
CA PRO A 221 -6.83 -2.00 12.89
C PRO A 221 -7.37 -0.64 12.41
N PRO A 222 -8.64 -0.55 12.01
CA PRO A 222 -9.20 0.71 11.52
C PRO A 222 -9.15 1.79 12.60
N ASN A 223 -8.45 2.89 12.32
CA ASN A 223 -8.43 4.06 13.19
C ASN A 223 -9.76 4.80 13.11
N LYS A 224 -10.18 5.42 14.22
CA LYS A 224 -11.37 6.29 14.25
C LYS A 224 -11.18 7.42 13.23
N GLY A 225 -12.13 7.55 12.31
CA GLY A 225 -12.05 8.53 11.22
C GLY A 225 -11.36 8.02 9.94
N GLY A 226 -10.65 6.89 9.99
CA GLY A 226 -10.02 6.22 8.84
C GLY A 226 -8.80 6.95 8.26
N GLN A 227 -7.72 6.21 7.99
CA GLN A 227 -6.53 6.73 7.31
C GLN A 227 -6.68 6.65 5.79
N PHE A 228 -6.31 7.72 5.08
CA PHE A 228 -6.14 7.72 3.63
C PHE A 228 -4.98 8.64 3.27
N ILE A 229 -3.81 8.06 2.99
CA ILE A 229 -2.56 8.80 2.74
C ILE A 229 -1.97 8.31 1.42
N ILE A 230 -1.62 9.26 0.56
CA ILE A 230 -0.89 9.02 -0.68
C ILE A 230 0.53 9.52 -0.49
N ILE A 231 1.51 8.63 -0.68
CA ILE A 231 2.93 8.92 -0.55
C ILE A 231 3.59 8.66 -1.90
N LEU A 232 4.35 9.62 -2.39
CA LEU A 232 5.24 9.47 -3.54
C LEU A 232 6.68 9.49 -3.03
N ASP A 233 7.40 8.39 -3.25
CA ASP A 233 8.67 8.04 -2.61
C ASP A 233 8.60 8.09 -1.08
N ASP A 234 9.00 9.21 -0.49
CA ASP A 234 9.00 9.44 0.95
C ASP A 234 8.21 10.71 1.32
N GLU A 235 7.55 11.34 0.34
CA GLU A 235 6.77 12.57 0.52
C GLU A 235 5.27 12.27 0.54
N VAL A 236 4.59 12.75 1.58
CA VAL A 236 3.12 12.74 1.62
C VAL A 236 2.60 13.78 0.65
N ILE A 237 2.05 13.33 -0.48
CA ILE A 237 1.42 14.21 -1.47
C ILE A 237 -0.07 14.42 -1.18
N TRP A 238 -0.71 13.52 -0.43
CA TRP A 238 -2.08 13.74 0.04
C TRP A 238 -2.31 13.08 1.38
N ASP A 239 -2.92 13.80 2.31
CA ASP A 239 -3.40 13.26 3.59
C ASP A 239 -4.84 13.70 3.78
N ARG A 240 -5.77 12.74 3.74
CA ARG A 240 -7.20 13.04 3.85
C ARG A 240 -7.54 13.83 5.12
N GLU A 241 -6.88 13.56 6.23
CA GLU A 241 -7.18 14.25 7.49
C GLU A 241 -6.76 15.72 7.43
N ARG A 242 -5.64 16.02 6.77
CA ARG A 242 -5.13 17.39 6.60
C ARG A 242 -5.91 18.17 5.54
N GLU A 243 -6.24 17.52 4.43
CA GLU A 243 -6.89 18.13 3.27
C GLU A 243 -8.43 18.13 3.36
N GLY A 244 -9.00 17.51 4.41
CA GLY A 244 -10.44 17.49 4.63
C GLY A 244 -11.24 16.65 3.63
N GLY A 245 -10.60 15.74 2.88
CA GLY A 245 -11.27 14.99 1.82
C GLY A 245 -10.36 14.09 1.00
N PHE A 246 -10.88 13.63 -0.14
CA PHE A 246 -10.11 12.88 -1.13
C PHE A 246 -9.73 13.81 -2.28
N PRO A 247 -8.59 13.57 -2.94
CA PRO A 247 -8.21 14.39 -4.07
C PRO A 247 -9.14 14.12 -5.25
N GLU A 248 -9.32 15.12 -6.10
CA GLU A 248 -9.80 14.89 -7.46
C GLU A 248 -8.72 14.16 -8.26
N VAL A 249 -9.10 13.27 -9.17
CA VAL A 249 -8.12 12.50 -9.97
C VAL A 249 -7.22 13.40 -10.80
N SER A 250 -7.80 14.46 -11.37
CA SER A 250 -7.06 15.47 -12.13
C SER A 250 -6.00 16.16 -11.25
N GLN A 251 -6.38 16.57 -10.03
CA GLN A 251 -5.46 17.16 -9.05
C GLN A 251 -4.33 16.18 -8.70
N LEU A 252 -4.66 14.93 -8.39
CA LEU A 252 -3.68 13.91 -8.05
C LEU A 252 -2.68 13.69 -9.19
N LYS A 253 -3.15 13.57 -10.44
CA LYS A 253 -2.28 13.41 -11.61
C LYS A 253 -1.36 14.61 -11.80
N ARG A 254 -1.86 15.84 -11.63
CA ARG A 254 -1.03 17.05 -11.70
C ARG A 254 0.07 17.03 -10.62
N MET A 255 -0.29 16.77 -9.36
CA MET A 255 0.68 16.72 -8.25
C MET A 255 1.80 15.68 -8.46
N ILE A 256 1.47 14.54 -9.08
CA ILE A 256 2.44 13.51 -9.44
C ILE A 256 3.29 13.95 -10.64
N ARG A 257 2.68 14.48 -11.69
CA ARG A 257 3.34 14.97 -12.90
C ARG A 257 4.35 16.06 -12.56
N ASP A 258 3.97 17.03 -11.73
CA ASP A 258 4.83 18.14 -11.32
C ASP A 258 6.08 17.67 -10.54
N ARG A 259 6.06 16.46 -9.98
CA ARG A 259 7.20 15.84 -9.28
C ARG A 259 8.00 14.87 -10.15
N LEU A 260 7.32 14.04 -10.96
CA LEU A 260 7.95 12.96 -11.72
C LEU A 260 8.31 13.34 -13.14
N ALA A 261 7.47 14.13 -13.80
CA ALA A 261 7.63 14.49 -15.20
C ALA A 261 7.02 15.89 -15.48
N PRO A 262 7.65 16.98 -15.00
CA PRO A 262 7.06 18.33 -15.08
C PRO A 262 6.67 18.78 -16.49
N GLY A 263 7.37 18.27 -17.51
CA GLY A 263 7.09 18.57 -18.92
C GLY A 263 6.06 17.65 -19.60
N LYS A 264 5.44 16.70 -18.87
CA LYS A 264 4.44 15.78 -19.44
C LYS A 264 3.08 16.46 -19.52
N ASP A 265 2.58 16.55 -20.74
CA ASP A 265 1.21 17.00 -21.03
C ASP A 265 0.19 15.94 -20.55
N LEU A 266 -0.81 16.38 -19.77
CA LEU A 266 -1.92 15.55 -19.32
C LEU A 266 -3.21 15.78 -20.14
N GLY A 267 -3.12 16.49 -21.27
CA GLY A 267 -4.21 16.75 -22.20
C GLY A 267 -5.35 17.55 -21.56
N HIS A 268 -6.58 17.04 -21.64
CA HIS A 268 -7.77 17.70 -21.08
C HIS A 268 -7.70 18.03 -19.58
N ILE A 269 -6.77 17.41 -18.85
CA ILE A 269 -6.51 17.73 -17.42
C ILE A 269 -5.87 19.12 -17.27
N ASP A 270 -5.07 19.54 -18.27
CA ASP A 270 -4.38 20.82 -18.30
C ASP A 270 -5.21 21.91 -19.01
N GLU A 271 -5.94 21.56 -20.07
CA GLU A 271 -6.83 22.50 -20.79
C GLU A 271 -7.90 23.13 -19.91
N LYS A 272 -8.43 22.39 -18.91
CA LYS A 272 -9.41 22.94 -17.96
C LYS A 272 -8.82 24.07 -17.10
N VAL A 273 -7.49 24.10 -16.93
CA VAL A 273 -6.80 25.18 -16.21
C VAL A 273 -6.63 26.36 -17.15
N GLU A 274 -6.20 26.15 -18.40
CA GLU A 274 -6.02 27.23 -19.38
C GLU A 274 -7.34 27.95 -19.70
N ALA A 275 -8.46 27.22 -19.87
CA ALA A 275 -9.76 27.83 -20.11
C ALA A 275 -10.22 28.74 -18.95
N LEU A 276 -9.83 28.45 -17.70
CA LEU A 276 -10.12 29.31 -16.56
C LEU A 276 -9.21 30.55 -16.49
N VAL A 277 -8.01 30.46 -17.08
CA VAL A 277 -7.04 31.57 -17.11
C VAL A 277 -7.34 32.51 -18.29
N ASP A 278 -7.76 31.97 -19.43
CA ASP A 278 -8.12 32.74 -20.63
C ASP A 278 -9.52 33.37 -20.55
N GLU A 279 -10.44 32.82 -19.74
CA GLU A 279 -11.76 33.41 -19.51
C GLU A 279 -11.78 34.50 -18.42
N MET A 280 -10.71 34.65 -17.63
CA MET A 280 -10.57 35.78 -16.71
C MET A 280 -10.02 36.99 -17.48
N ASP A 281 -10.93 37.81 -18.02
CA ASP A 281 -10.58 39.12 -18.56
C ASP A 281 -9.84 39.94 -17.47
N ASP A 282 -8.78 40.64 -17.88
CA ASP A 282 -7.97 41.47 -16.97
C ASP A 282 -8.86 42.51 -16.27
N ASP A 283 -9.92 42.97 -16.93
CA ASP A 283 -10.93 43.88 -16.41
C ASP A 283 -11.76 43.26 -15.26
N GLU A 284 -12.17 41.99 -15.38
CA GLU A 284 -12.96 41.27 -14.38
C GLU A 284 -12.09 40.88 -13.17
N SER A 285 -10.81 40.59 -13.42
CA SER A 285 -9.78 40.36 -12.40
C SER A 285 -9.46 41.63 -11.60
N GLU A 286 -9.38 42.80 -12.24
CA GLU A 286 -9.24 44.09 -11.56
C GLU A 286 -10.49 44.49 -10.78
N GLU A 287 -11.68 44.21 -11.31
CA GLU A 287 -12.94 44.48 -10.62
C GLU A 287 -13.08 43.60 -9.37
N ALA A 288 -12.70 42.32 -9.45
CA ALA A 288 -12.64 41.43 -8.30
C ALA A 288 -11.62 41.92 -7.24
N ARG A 289 -10.41 42.35 -7.65
CA ARG A 289 -9.41 42.93 -6.72
C ARG A 289 -9.94 44.18 -6.02
N ARG A 290 -10.62 45.07 -6.74
CA ARG A 290 -11.30 46.26 -6.17
C ARG A 290 -12.43 45.88 -5.23
N PHE A 291 -13.26 44.91 -5.60
CA PHE A 291 -14.42 44.47 -4.82
C PHE A 291 -14.01 43.83 -3.49
N PHE A 292 -12.95 43.01 -3.50
CA PHE A 292 -12.41 42.35 -2.30
C PHE A 292 -11.37 43.18 -1.54
N GLY A 293 -11.06 44.40 -2.00
CA GLY A 293 -10.16 45.33 -1.31
C GLY A 293 -8.70 44.85 -1.22
N VAL A 294 -8.28 43.98 -2.15
CA VAL A 294 -6.91 43.49 -2.24
C VAL A 294 -6.20 44.35 -3.29
N ALA A 295 -5.62 45.46 -2.86
CA ALA A 295 -4.74 46.32 -3.65
C ALA A 295 -3.31 46.25 -3.12
#